data_AF-I8QIS7-F1
#
_entry.id   AF-I8QIS7-F1
#
_cell.length_a   1.000
_cell.length_b   1.000
_cell.length_c   1.000
_cell.angle_alpha   90.00
_cell.angle_beta   90.00
_cell.angle_gamma   90.00
#
_symmetry.space_group_name_H-M   'P 1'
#
loop_
_entity.id
_entity.type
_entity.pdbx_description
1 polymer ?
#
loop_
_entity_poly.entity_id
_entity_poly.type
_entity_poly.pdbx_seq_one_letter_code
_entity_poly.pdbx_strand_id
1 'polypeptide(L)'
;GDPDLLRQAVDNLLANGVRHAPPGSAVELRGHRAPGRADGSPGVVVVRVRDHGAGFPAAFLPHAFERFRRADAARARDDGGAGLGLSIVAAIAAAHGGTAEAANDPGGGAVVTIILPAAPGPATARRRPDHDRARPSPFGLGGSTAGG
;
A
#
# COMPACT_ATOMS: atom_id res chain seq x y z
N GLY A 1 8.61 9.30 -3.69
CA GLY A 1 9.21 7.97 -3.55
C GLY A 1 9.53 7.43 -4.92
N ASP A 2 10.42 6.45 -4.98
CA ASP A 2 10.75 5.70 -6.19
C ASP A 2 9.68 4.61 -6.41
N PRO A 3 8.87 4.72 -7.49
CA PRO A 3 7.76 3.79 -7.72
C PRO A 3 8.21 2.37 -8.05
N ASP A 4 9.39 2.19 -8.66
CA ASP A 4 9.88 0.87 -9.07
C ASP A 4 10.40 0.10 -7.85
N LEU A 5 11.09 0.79 -6.94
CA LEU A 5 11.48 0.20 -5.65
C LEU A 5 10.25 -0.14 -4.80
N LEU A 6 9.25 0.74 -4.73
CA LEU A 6 8.02 0.43 -3.98
C LEU A 6 7.27 -0.77 -4.57
N ARG A 7 7.20 -0.88 -5.90
CA ARG A 7 6.68 -2.06 -6.58
C ARG A 7 7.46 -3.31 -6.19
N GLN A 8 8.80 -3.26 -6.23
CA GLN A 8 9.65 -4.36 -5.82
C GLN A 8 9.36 -4.81 -4.37
N ALA A 9 9.17 -3.88 -3.45
CA ALA A 9 8.82 -4.21 -2.07
C ALA A 9 7.48 -4.95 -2.00
N VAL A 10 6.46 -4.47 -2.69
CA VAL A 10 5.13 -5.12 -2.72
C VAL A 10 5.21 -6.49 -3.39
N ASP A 11 5.92 -6.62 -4.50
CA ASP A 11 6.10 -7.90 -5.21
C ASP A 11 6.80 -8.93 -4.32
N ASN A 12 7.81 -8.52 -3.56
CA ASN A 12 8.47 -9.38 -2.58
C ASN A 12 7.51 -9.87 -1.49
N LEU A 13 6.63 -9.00 -0.99
CA LEU A 13 5.63 -9.39 0.01
C LEU A 13 4.59 -10.35 -0.56
N LEU A 14 4.10 -10.08 -1.77
CA LEU A 14 3.13 -10.95 -2.44
C LEU A 14 3.74 -12.33 -2.76
N ALA A 15 4.98 -12.36 -3.25
CA ALA A 15 5.70 -13.61 -3.50
C ALA A 15 5.88 -14.43 -2.22
N ASN A 16 6.24 -13.79 -1.10
CA ASN A 16 6.32 -14.46 0.20
C ASN A 16 4.95 -14.99 0.64
N GLY A 17 3.89 -14.17 0.51
CA GLY A 17 2.53 -14.59 0.87
C GLY A 17 2.08 -15.80 0.08
N VAL A 18 2.18 -15.77 -1.26
CA VAL A 18 1.77 -16.90 -2.13
C VAL A 18 2.54 -18.17 -1.82
N ARG A 19 3.83 -18.04 -1.51
CA ARG A 19 4.69 -19.17 -1.19
C ARG A 19 4.33 -19.87 0.12
N HIS A 20 3.94 -19.09 1.14
CA HIS A 20 3.69 -19.61 2.48
C HIS A 20 2.21 -19.87 2.77
N ALA A 21 1.32 -19.38 1.93
CA ALA A 21 -0.11 -19.62 2.03
C ALA A 21 -0.47 -21.05 1.56
N PRO A 22 -1.49 -21.69 2.16
CA PRO A 22 -1.99 -22.98 1.69
C PRO A 22 -2.52 -22.88 0.25
N PRO A 23 -2.41 -23.94 -0.56
CA PRO A 23 -2.97 -23.95 -1.90
C PRO A 23 -4.45 -23.57 -1.93
N GLY A 24 -4.84 -22.68 -2.85
CA GLY A 24 -6.22 -22.20 -2.98
C GLY A 24 -6.66 -21.14 -1.98
N SER A 25 -5.78 -20.70 -1.06
CA SER A 25 -6.05 -19.57 -0.19
C SER A 25 -5.71 -18.23 -0.85
N ALA A 26 -6.35 -17.16 -0.38
CA ALA A 26 -6.10 -15.81 -0.88
C ALA A 26 -4.88 -15.18 -0.20
N VAL A 27 -4.23 -14.23 -0.88
CA VAL A 27 -3.30 -13.28 -0.27
C VAL A 27 -3.94 -11.90 -0.36
N GLU A 28 -4.09 -11.21 0.77
CA GLU A 28 -4.76 -9.93 0.86
C GLU A 28 -3.76 -8.78 0.86
N LEU A 29 -3.88 -7.88 -0.12
CA LEU A 29 -3.18 -6.59 -0.15
C LEU A 29 -4.16 -5.47 0.19
N ARG A 30 -3.84 -4.67 1.22
CA ARG A 30 -4.65 -3.51 1.64
C ARG A 30 -3.76 -2.29 1.75
N GLY A 31 -4.21 -1.17 1.21
CA GLY A 31 -3.57 0.13 1.34
C GLY A 31 -4.53 1.14 1.96
N HIS A 32 -4.08 1.92 2.93
CA HIS A 32 -4.84 3.06 3.43
C HIS A 32 -3.92 4.21 3.83
N ARG A 33 -4.47 5.41 3.85
CA ARG A 33 -3.79 6.60 4.37
C ARG A 33 -4.32 6.91 5.76
N ALA A 34 -3.43 6.99 6.74
CA ALA A 34 -3.77 7.51 8.06
C ALA A 34 -3.43 9.02 8.09
N PRO A 35 -4.34 9.86 8.61
CA PRO A 35 -4.08 11.30 8.74
C PRO A 35 -2.95 11.56 9.73
N GLY A 36 -2.38 12.76 9.66
CA GLY A 36 -1.47 13.25 10.69
C GLY A 36 -2.17 13.35 12.04
N ARG A 37 -1.39 13.34 13.12
CA ARG A 37 -1.89 13.42 14.48
C ARG A 37 -1.97 14.88 14.93
N ALA A 38 -2.79 15.14 15.96
CA ALA A 38 -2.94 16.48 16.55
C ALA A 38 -1.64 17.02 17.19
N ASP A 39 -0.68 16.14 17.48
CA ASP A 39 0.67 16.48 17.97
C ASP A 39 1.61 17.00 16.87
N GLY A 40 1.12 17.16 15.64
CA GLY A 40 1.91 17.65 14.50
C GLY A 40 2.62 16.54 13.71
N SER A 41 2.48 15.27 14.09
CA SER A 41 3.05 14.15 13.32
C SER A 41 2.43 14.09 11.93
N PRO A 42 3.24 13.90 10.86
CA PRO A 42 2.72 13.81 9.51
C PRO A 42 1.82 12.57 9.35
N GLY A 43 0.92 12.62 8.37
CA GLY A 43 0.16 11.43 7.98
C GLY A 43 1.07 10.36 7.39
N VAL A 44 0.57 9.13 7.36
CA VAL A 44 1.30 7.97 6.81
C VAL A 44 0.45 7.22 5.79
N VAL A 45 1.11 6.51 4.88
CA VAL A 45 0.50 5.52 4.01
C VAL A 45 0.90 4.15 4.54
N VAL A 46 -0.09 3.30 4.79
CA VAL A 46 0.09 1.96 5.33
C VAL A 46 -0.30 0.95 4.26
N VAL A 47 0.63 0.07 3.91
CA VAL A 47 0.42 -1.03 2.97
C VAL A 47 0.61 -2.34 3.71
N ARG A 48 -0.43 -3.16 3.78
CA ARG A 48 -0.46 -4.43 4.51
C ARG A 48 -0.65 -5.57 3.53
N VAL A 49 0.20 -6.59 3.63
CA VAL A 49 0.03 -7.89 2.98
C VAL A 49 -0.24 -8.93 4.06
N ARG A 50 -1.33 -9.70 3.90
CA ARG A 50 -1.67 -10.83 4.77
C ARG A 50 -1.78 -12.10 3.94
N ASP A 51 -1.17 -13.17 4.42
CA ASP A 51 -1.47 -14.52 3.98
C ASP A 51 -2.40 -15.25 4.98
N HIS A 52 -2.77 -16.48 4.64
CA HIS A 52 -3.58 -17.36 5.49
C HIS A 52 -2.83 -18.66 5.82
N GLY A 53 -1.49 -18.58 5.91
CA GLY A 53 -0.61 -19.70 6.26
C GLY A 53 -0.44 -19.91 7.76
N ALA A 54 0.63 -20.64 8.09
CA ALA A 54 0.97 -20.94 9.48
C ALA A 54 1.46 -19.70 10.28
N GLY A 55 1.72 -18.58 9.58
CA GLY A 55 2.34 -17.41 10.17
C GLY A 55 3.85 -17.57 10.39
N PHE A 56 4.44 -16.58 11.03
CA PHE A 56 5.84 -16.58 11.45
C PHE A 56 6.01 -17.29 12.80
N PRO A 57 7.07 -18.10 12.97
CA PRO A 57 7.48 -18.56 14.30
C PRO A 57 7.78 -17.37 15.22
N ALA A 58 7.38 -17.46 16.49
CA ALA A 58 7.58 -16.36 17.44
C ALA A 58 9.06 -15.95 17.59
N ALA A 59 9.98 -16.92 17.56
CA ALA A 59 11.42 -16.67 17.61
C ALA A 59 11.99 -16.02 16.33
N PHE A 60 11.26 -16.08 15.21
CA PHE A 60 11.68 -15.46 13.95
C PHE A 60 11.33 -13.98 13.90
N LEU A 61 10.19 -13.56 14.46
CA LEU A 61 9.66 -12.19 14.37
C LEU A 61 10.68 -11.09 14.73
N PRO A 62 11.47 -11.19 15.82
CA PRO A 62 12.47 -10.16 16.16
C PRO A 62 13.58 -10.01 15.11
N HIS A 63 13.79 -11.04 14.29
CA HIS A 63 14.87 -11.15 13.31
C HIS A 63 14.34 -11.18 11.87
N ALA A 64 13.03 -10.96 11.66
CA ALA A 64 12.38 -11.19 10.37
C ALA A 64 12.96 -10.36 9.22
N PHE A 65 13.53 -9.19 9.54
CA PHE A 65 14.11 -8.25 8.58
C PHE A 65 15.63 -8.35 8.45
N GLU A 66 16.28 -9.23 9.22
CA GLU A 66 17.70 -9.52 9.05
C GLU A 66 17.94 -10.24 7.71
N ARG A 67 19.04 -9.88 7.06
CA ARG A 67 19.41 -10.48 5.77
C ARG A 67 19.67 -11.97 5.92
N PHE A 68 19.20 -12.77 4.96
CA PHE A 68 19.35 -14.23 4.91
C PHE A 68 18.59 -15.00 6.00
N ARG A 69 17.74 -14.35 6.80
CA ARG A 69 16.88 -15.05 7.75
C ARG A 69 15.71 -15.71 7.03
N ARG A 70 15.40 -16.93 7.48
CA ARG A 70 14.27 -17.73 7.00
C ARG A 70 13.46 -18.19 8.21
N ALA A 71 12.13 -18.21 8.05
CA ALA A 71 11.22 -18.69 9.10
C ALA A 71 11.40 -20.20 9.34
N ASP A 72 11.72 -20.97 8.29
CA ASP A 72 11.93 -22.42 8.37
C ASP A 72 13.39 -22.79 8.09
N ALA A 73 14.13 -23.19 9.13
CA ALA A 73 15.49 -23.73 8.96
C ALA A 73 15.50 -25.15 8.35
N ALA A 74 14.39 -25.90 8.46
CA ALA A 74 14.32 -27.33 8.11
C ALA A 74 14.01 -27.62 6.62
N ARG A 75 13.43 -26.68 5.87
CA ARG A 75 13.05 -26.85 4.44
C ARG A 75 14.12 -26.29 3.47
N ALA A 76 15.38 -26.38 3.89
CA ALA A 76 16.48 -25.57 3.33
C ALA A 76 16.90 -25.89 1.88
N ARG A 77 16.43 -26.99 1.26
CA ARG A 77 17.01 -27.50 0.01
C ARG A 77 16.14 -27.34 -1.25
N ASP A 78 14.81 -27.26 -1.12
CA ASP A 78 13.93 -27.31 -2.32
C ASP A 78 13.26 -25.97 -2.67
N ASP A 79 13.35 -24.96 -1.82
CA ASP A 79 12.33 -23.91 -1.83
C ASP A 79 12.81 -22.58 -2.46
N GLY A 80 14.01 -22.49 -3.04
CA GLY A 80 14.34 -21.43 -4.04
C GLY A 80 14.39 -19.95 -3.60
N GLY A 81 14.34 -19.62 -2.31
CA GLY A 81 14.42 -18.23 -1.82
C GLY A 81 15.66 -17.97 -0.97
N ALA A 82 16.45 -16.94 -1.29
CA ALA A 82 17.69 -16.59 -0.58
C ALA A 82 17.47 -16.02 0.85
N GLY A 83 16.23 -15.99 1.38
CA GLY A 83 15.92 -15.34 2.65
C GLY A 83 16.13 -13.82 2.61
N LEU A 84 16.02 -13.21 1.43
CA LEU A 84 16.26 -11.78 1.22
C LEU A 84 14.97 -10.95 1.23
N GLY A 85 13.81 -11.56 0.95
CA GLY A 85 12.56 -10.84 0.64
C GLY A 85 12.20 -9.77 1.67
N LEU A 86 12.10 -10.13 2.95
CA LEU A 86 11.76 -9.18 4.01
C LEU A 86 12.86 -8.14 4.26
N SER A 87 14.14 -8.53 4.19
CA SER A 87 15.25 -7.57 4.32
C SER A 87 15.27 -6.52 3.20
N ILE A 88 14.89 -6.89 1.97
CA ILE A 88 14.74 -5.97 0.85
C ILE A 88 13.58 -5.01 1.12
N VAL A 89 12.45 -5.51 1.62
CA VAL A 89 11.29 -4.68 1.97
C VAL A 89 11.65 -3.65 3.04
N ALA A 90 12.36 -4.06 4.10
CA ALA A 90 12.81 -3.15 5.15
C ALA A 90 13.77 -2.08 4.60
N ALA A 91 14.73 -2.47 3.75
CA ALA A 91 15.65 -1.52 3.14
C ALA A 91 14.94 -0.50 2.25
N ILE A 92 13.98 -0.94 1.44
CA ILE A 92 13.18 -0.06 0.59
C ILE A 92 12.31 0.87 1.43
N ALA A 93 11.64 0.37 2.48
CA ALA A 93 10.83 1.19 3.37
C ALA A 93 11.69 2.28 4.05
N ALA A 94 12.86 1.91 4.57
CA ALA A 94 13.80 2.83 5.19
C ALA A 94 14.32 3.88 4.21
N ALA A 95 14.64 3.50 2.96
CA ALA A 95 15.04 4.43 1.90
C ALA A 95 13.95 5.46 1.56
N HIS A 96 12.69 5.14 1.88
CA HIS A 96 11.53 6.03 1.71
C HIS A 96 11.15 6.79 3.00
N GLY A 97 11.99 6.74 4.03
CA GLY A 97 11.74 7.39 5.33
C GLY A 97 10.66 6.70 6.16
N GLY A 98 10.35 5.44 5.84
CA GLY A 98 9.34 4.63 6.51
C GLY A 98 9.93 3.43 7.24
N THR A 99 9.05 2.52 7.63
CA THR A 99 9.39 1.28 8.34
C THR A 99 8.63 0.09 7.77
N ALA A 100 9.08 -1.12 8.11
CA ALA A 100 8.35 -2.35 7.86
C ALA A 100 8.19 -3.13 9.17
N GLU A 101 7.02 -3.75 9.35
CA GLU A 101 6.65 -4.51 10.54
C GLU A 101 6.12 -5.89 10.14
N ALA A 102 6.45 -6.92 10.93
CA ALA A 102 5.99 -8.28 10.74
C ALA A 102 5.24 -8.75 11.99
N ALA A 103 4.09 -9.39 11.80
CA ALA A 103 3.26 -9.93 12.87
C ALA A 103 2.47 -11.14 12.38
N ASN A 104 1.81 -11.84 13.29
CA ASN A 104 0.82 -12.87 12.95
C ASN A 104 -0.58 -12.33 13.17
N ASP A 105 -1.51 -12.70 12.29
CA ASP A 105 -2.93 -12.38 12.45
C ASP A 105 -3.56 -13.32 13.49
N PRO A 106 -4.44 -12.84 14.39
CA PRO A 106 -5.15 -13.70 15.34
C PRO A 106 -5.99 -14.80 14.67
N GLY A 107 -6.48 -14.55 13.45
CA GLY A 107 -7.20 -15.54 12.64
C GLY A 107 -6.30 -16.50 11.86
N GLY A 108 -4.98 -16.45 12.08
CA GLY A 108 -3.98 -17.22 11.33
C GLY A 108 -3.41 -16.46 10.14
N GLY A 109 -2.18 -16.84 9.77
CA GLY A 109 -1.41 -16.23 8.70
C GLY A 109 -0.42 -15.15 9.14
N ALA A 110 0.53 -14.89 8.25
CA ALA A 110 1.53 -13.87 8.42
C ALA A 110 1.02 -12.52 7.91
N VAL A 111 1.44 -11.45 8.57
CA VAL A 111 1.10 -10.07 8.22
C VAL A 111 2.38 -9.27 8.14
N VAL A 112 2.61 -8.65 6.99
CA VAL A 112 3.72 -7.71 6.81
C VAL A 112 3.16 -6.35 6.40
N THR A 113 3.59 -5.32 7.11
CA THR A 113 3.10 -3.95 6.95
C THR A 113 4.26 -3.04 6.59
N ILE A 114 4.13 -2.27 5.51
CA ILE A 114 5.01 -1.16 5.15
C ILE A 114 4.31 0.13 5.57
N ILE A 115 5.01 1.00 6.30
CA ILE A 115 4.51 2.28 6.78
C ILE A 115 5.41 3.37 6.20
N LEU A 116 4.86 4.23 5.35
CA LEU A 116 5.61 5.30 4.70
C LEU A 116 5.06 6.66 5.11
N PRO A 117 5.90 7.71 5.23
CA PRO A 117 5.40 9.08 5.33
C PRO A 117 4.48 9.39 4.15
N ALA A 118 3.29 9.91 4.45
CA ALA A 118 2.42 10.39 3.39
C ALA A 118 3.05 11.64 2.79
N ALA A 119 3.10 11.72 1.46
CA ALA A 119 3.33 13.00 0.82
C ALA A 119 2.33 14.01 1.39
N PRO A 120 2.72 15.29 1.58
CA PRO A 120 1.75 16.35 1.83
C PRO A 120 0.65 16.15 0.79
N GLY A 121 -0.58 15.90 1.26
CA GLY A 121 -1.69 15.83 0.32
C GLY A 121 -1.73 17.16 -0.43
N PRO A 122 -2.29 17.24 -1.64
CA PRO A 122 -2.82 18.53 -2.05
C PRO A 122 -3.67 18.99 -0.86
N ALA A 123 -3.27 20.09 -0.21
CA ALA A 123 -4.10 20.76 0.77
C ALA A 123 -5.43 20.85 0.06
N THR A 124 -6.44 20.13 0.58
CA THR A 124 -7.74 19.97 -0.06
C THR A 124 -8.05 21.29 -0.72
N ALA A 125 -7.99 21.33 -2.07
CA ALA A 125 -8.48 22.48 -2.78
C ALA A 125 -9.91 22.55 -2.26
N ARG A 126 -10.16 23.53 -1.37
CA ARG A 126 -11.51 23.88 -0.94
C ARG A 126 -12.28 23.82 -2.24
N ARG A 127 -13.25 22.90 -2.35
CA ARG A 127 -14.18 22.90 -3.47
C ARG A 127 -14.52 24.36 -3.68
N ARG A 128 -14.03 24.97 -4.76
CA ARG A 128 -14.42 26.33 -5.09
C ARG A 128 -15.95 26.26 -5.13
N PRO A 129 -16.68 27.13 -4.42
CA PRO A 129 -18.10 27.25 -4.68
C PRO A 129 -18.23 27.40 -6.19
N ASP A 130 -19.12 26.62 -6.78
CA ASP A 130 -19.45 26.67 -8.20
C ASP A 130 -19.94 28.09 -8.49
N HIS A 131 -19.01 28.98 -8.86
CA HIS A 131 -19.31 30.34 -9.25
C HIS A 131 -19.30 30.36 -10.77
N ASP A 132 -20.50 30.52 -11.30
CA ASP A 132 -20.81 30.92 -12.66
C ASP A 132 -20.49 29.94 -13.79
N ARG A 133 -21.55 29.27 -14.20
CA ARG A 133 -21.87 29.19 -15.64
C ARG A 133 -23.27 29.75 -15.92
N ALA A 134 -23.51 31.01 -15.55
CA ALA A 134 -24.41 31.83 -16.36
C ALA A 134 -23.77 31.97 -17.75
N ARG A 135 -24.32 31.26 -18.74
CA ARG A 135 -24.06 31.59 -20.14
C ARG A 135 -25.05 32.68 -20.55
N PRO A 136 -24.60 33.80 -21.12
CA PRO A 136 -25.50 34.80 -21.68
C PRO A 136 -26.16 34.25 -22.96
N SER A 137 -27.45 34.51 -23.11
CA SER A 137 -28.21 34.31 -24.34
C SER A 137 -27.63 35.16 -25.47
N PRO A 138 -27.42 34.62 -26.68
CA PRO A 138 -27.21 35.44 -27.87
C PRO A 138 -28.44 35.40 -28.79
N PHE A 139 -28.96 36.60 -29.06
CA PHE A 139 -29.71 37.02 -30.25
C PHE A 139 -31.15 36.54 -30.45
N GLY A 140 -32.08 37.48 -30.25
CA GLY A 140 -33.17 37.69 -31.19
C GLY A 140 -32.73 38.59 -32.34
N LEU A 141 -33.41 38.49 -33.49
CA LEU A 141 -33.79 39.61 -34.38
C LEU A 141 -34.63 39.10 -35.59
N GLY A 142 -35.88 39.58 -35.65
CA GLY A 142 -36.70 39.84 -36.86
C GLY A 142 -37.37 38.64 -37.55
N GLY A 143 -38.63 38.68 -38.01
CA GLY A 143 -39.59 39.76 -38.19
C GLY A 143 -40.22 39.67 -39.60
N SER A 144 -41.57 39.64 -39.69
CA SER A 144 -42.42 39.81 -40.91
C SER A 144 -42.38 38.70 -41.98
N THR A 145 -43.44 38.28 -42.70
CA THR A 145 -44.78 38.83 -43.05
C THR A 145 -45.66 37.73 -43.72
N ALA A 146 -47.00 37.95 -43.71
CA ALA A 146 -48.05 37.46 -44.64
C ALA A 146 -48.46 35.97 -44.53
N GLY A 147 -49.73 35.55 -44.52
CA GLY A 147 -50.94 36.07 -45.15
C GLY A 147 -51.51 34.94 -46.03
N GLY A 148 -52.70 34.41 -45.70
CA GLY A 148 -53.36 33.30 -46.42
C GLY A 148 -54.34 32.54 -45.55
#